data_AF-A0A3M0YC18-F1
#
_entry.id   AF-A0A3M0YC18-F1
#
_cell.length_a   1.000
_cell.length_b   1.000
_cell.length_c   1.000
_cell.angle_alpha   90.00
_cell.angle_beta   90.00
_cell.angle_gamma   90.00
#
_symmetry.space_group_name_H-M   'P 1'
#
loop_
_entity.id
_entity.type
_entity.pdbx_description
1 polymer ?
#
loop_
_entity_poly.entity_id
_entity_poly.type
_entity_poly.pdbx_seq_one_letter_code
_entity_poly.pdbx_strand_id
1 'polypeptide(L)'
;MACNDHVQISASPDLNTCEVSLSADDLLEAPDPAVTYDIEVYQGVNLLYSGTEPVVFNASSLLGVNLVAKVIDPNTGNSCWSTFHVEDKAAPEITCQNAVISCSDDYNLPFGNGVAGTTVTADDNCTPDANIQIQMVDNFWIDTDPCEGDNAVVLIREFVAVDASGNQSASCFQTITIERPDFIDMPNDVTIDCSDYNANPGLVDASPAGAGVPMGWTASSNGPVSLDGQYCMYNYSHSDEQLASCGTSFKIVRTWTVLDWCTGQVVTFFFDPITGEIEDAVQIIKVIDTTAPSISMGDFTVNANIPGVHPQPCK
;
A
#
# COMPACT_ATOMS: atom_id res chain seq x y z
N MET A 1 29.14 11.10 53.53
CA MET A 1 28.39 10.89 52.28
C MET A 1 28.78 12.01 51.33
N ALA A 2 29.23 11.68 50.12
CA ALA A 2 29.57 12.62 49.06
C ALA A 2 28.88 12.12 47.78
N CYS A 3 28.26 13.02 47.03
CA CYS A 3 27.53 12.67 45.79
C CYS A 3 28.41 12.96 44.58
N ASN A 4 28.18 12.24 43.49
CA ASN A 4 28.76 12.57 42.19
C ASN A 4 28.31 13.99 41.78
N ASP A 5 29.24 14.83 41.30
CA ASP A 5 28.92 16.23 40.96
C ASP A 5 27.89 16.36 39.82
N HIS A 6 28.12 15.62 38.73
CA HIS A 6 27.24 15.58 37.56
C HIS A 6 27.33 14.25 36.84
N VAL A 7 26.18 13.65 36.49
CA VAL A 7 26.11 12.38 35.75
C VAL A 7 25.15 12.44 34.56
N GLN A 8 25.43 11.67 33.51
CA GLN A 8 24.51 11.48 32.39
C GLN A 8 23.78 10.15 32.59
N ILE A 9 22.45 10.19 32.54
CA ILE A 9 21.61 9.01 32.73
C ILE A 9 20.81 8.79 31.47
N SER A 10 20.95 7.61 30.87
CA SER A 10 20.22 7.24 29.67
C SER A 10 18.90 6.57 30.02
N ALA A 11 17.84 6.88 29.27
CA ALA A 11 16.60 6.12 29.31
C ALA A 11 16.85 4.65 28.92
N SER A 12 15.94 3.78 29.37
CA SER A 12 15.95 2.36 29.03
C SER A 12 16.00 2.18 27.51
N PRO A 13 16.82 1.25 26.98
CA PRO A 13 16.82 0.95 25.56
C PRO A 13 15.64 0.10 25.12
N ASP A 14 14.77 -0.32 26.04
CA ASP A 14 13.63 -1.18 25.73
C ASP A 14 12.59 -0.43 24.89
N LEU A 15 12.19 -1.01 23.75
CA LEU A 15 11.21 -0.43 22.85
C LEU A 15 9.92 -0.03 23.58
N ASN A 16 9.35 1.11 23.18
CA ASN A 16 8.14 1.68 23.75
C ASN A 16 8.21 1.96 25.27
N THR A 17 9.41 1.99 25.86
CA THR A 17 9.62 2.17 27.30
C THR A 17 10.58 3.32 27.59
N CYS A 18 10.04 4.55 27.66
CA CYS A 18 10.81 5.73 28.00
C CYS A 18 10.93 5.92 29.52
N GLU A 19 11.72 5.06 30.17
CA GLU A 19 11.91 5.09 31.63
C GLU A 19 13.38 5.23 32.01
N VAL A 20 13.63 5.89 33.14
CA VAL A 20 14.94 5.96 33.80
C VAL A 20 14.83 5.26 35.15
N SER A 21 15.85 4.49 35.50
CA SER A 21 16.02 3.86 36.81
C SER A 21 17.22 4.49 37.50
N LEU A 22 17.01 5.13 38.66
CA LEU A 22 18.08 5.74 39.44
C LEU A 22 18.34 4.94 40.72
N SER A 23 19.59 4.57 40.94
CA SER A 23 20.09 3.98 42.17
C SER A 23 21.05 4.93 42.90
N ALA A 24 21.41 4.59 44.14
CA ALA A 24 22.44 5.32 44.86
C ALA A 24 23.80 5.22 44.17
N ASP A 25 24.10 4.11 43.49
CA ASP A 25 25.37 3.92 42.77
C ASP A 25 25.56 4.91 41.62
N ASP A 26 24.46 5.35 40.99
CA ASP A 26 24.49 6.36 39.94
C ASP A 26 24.85 7.75 40.49
N LEU A 27 24.47 8.04 41.73
CA LEU A 27 24.43 9.39 42.30
C LEU A 27 25.44 9.63 43.43
N LEU A 28 25.93 8.58 44.07
CA LEU A 28 26.72 8.63 45.28
C LEU A 28 28.16 8.13 45.05
N GLU A 29 29.14 8.85 45.60
CA GLU A 29 30.52 8.39 45.60
C GLU A 29 30.66 7.27 46.65
N ALA A 30 30.79 6.02 46.18
CA ALA A 30 30.95 4.82 46.99
C ALA A 30 29.77 4.55 47.96
N PRO A 31 28.59 4.18 47.45
CA PRO A 31 27.47 3.73 48.29
C PRO A 31 27.84 2.50 49.14
N ASP A 32 27.28 2.41 50.34
CA ASP A 32 27.39 1.21 51.17
C ASP A 32 26.38 0.16 50.66
N PRO A 33 26.82 -1.01 50.17
CA PRO A 33 25.93 -2.03 49.63
C PRO A 33 24.99 -2.65 50.68
N ALA A 34 25.21 -2.40 51.98
CA ALA A 34 24.33 -2.85 53.05
C ALA A 34 23.21 -1.85 53.37
N VAL A 35 23.23 -0.66 52.78
CA VAL A 35 22.24 0.41 52.99
C VAL A 35 21.40 0.56 51.73
N THR A 36 20.09 0.70 51.93
CA THR A 36 19.17 1.12 50.88
C THR A 36 18.83 2.59 51.10
N TYR A 37 19.09 3.41 50.10
CA TYR A 37 18.94 4.86 50.15
C TYR A 37 17.58 5.31 49.62
N ASP A 38 17.11 6.45 50.13
CA ASP A 38 15.97 7.16 49.56
C ASP A 38 16.47 8.24 48.60
N ILE A 39 15.81 8.37 47.45
CA ILE A 39 16.16 9.32 46.39
C ILE A 39 14.97 10.25 46.15
N GLU A 40 15.24 11.55 46.14
CA GLU A 40 14.29 12.61 45.78
C GLU A 40 14.79 13.32 44.50
N VAL A 41 13.97 13.38 43.45
CA VAL A 41 14.29 13.99 42.15
C VAL A 41 13.56 15.32 41.98
N TYR A 42 14.29 16.37 41.60
CA TYR A 42 13.80 17.73 41.48
C TYR A 42 14.07 18.36 40.11
N GLN A 43 13.13 19.20 39.68
CA GLN A 43 13.34 20.19 38.63
C GLN A 43 13.24 21.59 39.24
N GLY A 44 14.38 22.24 39.45
CA GLY A 44 14.46 23.45 40.26
C GLY A 44 14.12 23.15 41.72
N VAL A 45 13.03 23.71 42.23
CA VAL A 45 12.55 23.49 43.61
C VAL A 45 11.38 22.49 43.70
N ASN A 46 10.87 22.05 42.56
CA ASN A 46 9.70 21.16 42.50
C ASN A 46 10.16 19.71 42.62
N LEU A 47 9.66 19.00 43.64
CA LEU A 47 9.84 17.56 43.78
C LEU A 47 8.99 16.86 42.71
N LEU A 48 9.62 16.09 41.84
CA LEU A 48 8.97 15.33 40.77
C LEU A 48 8.73 13.88 41.19
N TYR A 49 9.77 13.22 41.73
CA TYR A 49 9.72 11.82 42.13
C TYR A 49 10.43 11.64 43.47
N SER A 50 9.98 10.66 44.24
CA SER A 50 10.61 10.28 45.50
C SER A 50 10.33 8.81 45.80
N GLY A 51 11.32 8.10 46.33
CA GLY A 51 11.17 6.72 46.74
C GLY A 51 12.47 6.11 47.21
N THR A 52 12.37 4.86 47.66
CA THR A 52 13.52 4.02 47.96
C THR A 52 14.11 3.48 46.66
N GLU A 53 15.43 3.40 46.56
CA GLU A 53 16.11 2.95 45.33
C GLU A 53 15.72 1.51 44.92
N PRO A 54 15.72 1.21 43.60
CA PRO A 54 15.84 2.16 42.50
C PRO A 54 14.55 2.97 42.29
N VAL A 55 14.69 4.27 42.06
CA VAL A 55 13.57 5.14 41.70
C VAL A 55 13.40 5.11 40.18
N VAL A 56 12.31 4.49 39.72
CA VAL A 56 11.94 4.40 38.30
C VAL A 56 10.90 5.44 37.95
N PHE A 57 11.11 6.16 36.85
CA PHE A 57 10.16 7.17 36.37
C PHE A 57 10.17 7.31 34.86
N ASN A 58 9.05 7.77 34.32
CA ASN A 58 8.92 8.09 32.90
C ASN A 58 9.75 9.33 32.54
N ALA A 59 10.63 9.20 31.56
CA ALA A 59 11.59 10.21 31.14
C ALA A 59 11.11 11.08 29.96
N SER A 60 9.96 10.77 29.34
CA SER A 60 9.56 11.35 28.04
C SER A 60 9.52 12.88 28.03
N SER A 61 9.13 13.52 29.14
CA SER A 61 9.08 14.99 29.27
C SER A 61 10.34 15.60 29.88
N LEU A 62 11.34 14.77 30.21
CA LEU A 62 12.55 15.13 30.95
C LEU A 62 13.83 14.94 30.12
N LEU A 63 13.72 14.39 28.90
CA LEU A 63 14.83 14.29 27.96
C LEU A 63 15.43 15.67 27.68
N GLY A 64 16.76 15.77 27.73
CA GLY A 64 17.49 17.02 27.50
C GLY A 64 17.40 18.02 28.66
N VAL A 65 16.86 17.64 29.82
CA VAL A 65 16.73 18.50 30.99
C VAL A 65 17.78 18.13 32.05
N ASN A 66 18.36 19.16 32.68
CA ASN A 66 19.18 18.98 33.89
C ASN A 66 18.29 18.93 35.13
N LEU A 67 18.41 17.86 35.90
CA LEU A 67 17.69 17.60 37.14
C LEU A 67 18.65 17.55 38.33
N VAL A 68 18.08 17.61 39.53
CA VAL A 68 18.81 17.48 40.79
C VAL A 68 18.26 16.28 41.54
N ALA A 69 19.13 15.37 41.97
CA ALA A 69 18.77 14.28 42.87
C ALA A 69 19.34 14.55 44.26
N LYS A 70 18.55 14.29 45.30
CA LYS A 70 18.99 14.26 46.68
C LYS A 70 18.94 12.81 47.17
N VAL A 71 20.09 12.30 47.62
CA VAL A 71 20.24 10.96 48.16
C VAL A 71 20.26 11.05 49.69
N ILE A 72 19.48 10.21 50.36
CA ILE A 72 19.28 10.23 51.81
C ILE A 72 19.61 8.85 52.37
N ASP A 73 20.49 8.79 53.37
CA ASP A 73 20.69 7.60 54.19
C ASP A 73 19.63 7.57 55.30
N PRO A 74 18.67 6.64 55.26
CA PRO A 74 17.58 6.59 56.23
C PRO A 74 18.05 6.24 57.65
N ASN A 75 19.23 5.62 57.80
CA ASN A 75 19.77 5.21 59.10
C ASN A 75 20.42 6.39 59.84
N THR A 76 21.10 7.28 59.12
CA THR A 76 21.85 8.40 59.71
C THR A 76 21.20 9.76 59.50
N GLY A 77 20.29 9.88 58.54
CA GLY A 77 19.67 11.15 58.13
C GLY A 77 20.62 12.05 57.31
N ASN A 78 21.82 11.58 56.99
CA ASN A 78 22.74 12.31 56.13
C ASN A 78 22.22 12.31 54.70
N SER A 79 22.44 13.42 53.99
CA SER A 79 22.09 13.54 52.58
C SER A 79 23.12 14.35 51.80
N CYS A 80 23.15 14.13 50.50
CA CYS A 80 23.89 14.94 49.54
C CYS A 80 23.07 15.15 48.27
N TRP A 81 23.54 16.04 47.40
CA TRP A 81 22.88 16.37 46.13
C TRP A 81 23.82 16.06 44.97
N SER A 82 23.25 15.48 43.92
CA SER A 82 23.88 15.28 42.62
C SER A 82 23.06 16.00 41.56
N THR A 83 23.71 16.47 40.50
CA THR A 83 23.00 16.92 39.29
C THR A 83 23.08 15.84 38.23
N PHE A 84 22.05 15.70 37.40
CA PHE A 84 22.10 14.75 36.29
C PHE A 84 21.37 15.24 35.06
N HIS A 85 21.81 14.76 33.91
CA HIS A 85 21.21 15.04 32.61
C HIS A 85 20.56 13.76 32.07
N VAL A 86 19.28 13.85 31.70
CA VAL A 86 18.57 12.70 31.11
C VAL A 86 18.71 12.74 29.60
N GLU A 87 19.21 11.65 29.03
CA GLU A 87 19.41 11.49 27.60
C GLU A 87 18.69 10.25 27.11
N ASP A 88 18.39 10.23 25.83
CA ASP A 88 18.01 9.02 25.14
C ASP A 88 19.10 8.70 24.11
N LYS A 89 19.66 7.49 24.24
CA LYS A 89 20.78 6.98 23.43
C LYS A 89 20.39 5.71 22.66
N ALA A 90 19.16 5.24 22.82
CA ALA A 90 18.70 4.10 22.06
C ALA A 90 18.41 4.57 20.64
N ALA A 91 18.85 3.79 19.65
CA ALA A 91 18.45 4.05 18.28
C ALA A 91 17.09 3.40 18.01
N PRO A 92 16.26 3.97 17.13
CA PRO A 92 15.00 3.36 16.74
C PRO A 92 15.24 2.02 16.03
N GLU A 93 14.29 1.10 16.17
CA GLU A 93 14.26 -0.16 15.42
C GLU A 93 13.37 0.01 14.18
N ILE A 94 13.96 -0.15 12.99
CA ILE A 94 13.26 -0.01 11.70
C ILE A 94 12.96 -1.38 11.08
N THR A 95 11.75 -1.53 10.52
CA THR A 95 11.29 -2.74 9.83
C THR A 95 10.79 -2.40 8.43
N CYS A 96 11.27 -3.15 7.43
CA CYS A 96 10.85 -3.03 6.03
C CYS A 96 10.15 -4.30 5.59
N GLN A 97 9.07 -4.13 4.83
CA GLN A 97 8.40 -5.23 4.15
C GLN A 97 8.73 -5.21 2.66
N ASN A 98 9.06 -6.37 2.12
CA ASN A 98 9.23 -6.57 0.68
C ASN A 98 7.87 -6.51 -0.02
N ALA A 99 7.86 -6.08 -1.28
CA ALA A 99 6.65 -6.04 -2.08
C ALA A 99 6.87 -6.69 -3.45
N VAL A 100 5.78 -7.24 -3.97
CA VAL A 100 5.65 -7.71 -5.34
C VAL A 100 4.57 -6.86 -5.98
N ILE A 101 4.89 -6.23 -7.10
CA ILE A 101 3.99 -5.33 -7.81
C ILE A 101 3.96 -5.71 -9.29
N SER A 102 2.93 -5.26 -10.01
CA SER A 102 2.84 -5.47 -11.45
C SER A 102 3.70 -4.47 -12.22
N CYS A 103 4.07 -4.84 -13.45
CA CYS A 103 4.86 -4.00 -14.35
C CYS A 103 4.23 -2.65 -14.72
N SER A 104 2.91 -2.49 -14.51
CA SER A 104 2.18 -1.23 -14.71
C SER A 104 2.08 -0.37 -13.45
N ASP A 105 2.46 -0.90 -12.28
CA ASP A 105 2.39 -0.16 -11.04
C ASP A 105 3.54 0.85 -10.94
N ASP A 106 3.24 2.03 -10.38
CA ASP A 106 4.26 3.03 -10.12
C ASP A 106 5.06 2.63 -8.88
N TYR A 107 6.24 2.06 -9.11
CA TYR A 107 7.16 1.75 -8.03
C TYR A 107 7.67 3.01 -7.32
N ASN A 108 7.63 4.22 -7.89
CA ASN A 108 8.15 5.45 -7.27
C ASN A 108 7.24 6.06 -6.21
N LEU A 109 6.08 5.46 -5.95
CA LEU A 109 5.14 5.98 -4.96
C LEU A 109 5.78 6.08 -3.57
N PRO A 110 5.50 7.17 -2.84
CA PRO A 110 6.05 7.38 -1.51
C PRO A 110 5.59 6.25 -0.56
N PHE A 111 6.51 5.83 0.29
CA PHE A 111 6.33 4.75 1.25
C PHE A 111 5.03 4.92 2.05
N GLY A 112 4.25 3.86 2.15
CA GLY A 112 2.98 3.84 2.87
C GLY A 112 1.77 4.44 2.12
N ASN A 113 1.91 4.97 0.90
CA ASN A 113 0.78 5.46 0.11
C ASN A 113 0.59 4.68 -1.19
N GLY A 114 -0.36 3.74 -1.18
CA GLY A 114 -1.04 3.26 -2.38
C GLY A 114 -0.57 1.94 -2.98
N VAL A 115 0.58 1.40 -2.56
CA VAL A 115 1.03 0.06 -2.96
C VAL A 115 0.95 -0.89 -1.76
N ALA A 116 0.17 -1.96 -1.89
CA ALA A 116 0.07 -2.98 -0.85
C ALA A 116 1.44 -3.64 -0.61
N GLY A 117 1.85 -3.78 0.65
CA GLY A 117 3.10 -4.47 1.02
C GLY A 117 4.36 -3.61 1.04
N THR A 118 4.31 -2.32 0.69
CA THR A 118 5.50 -1.43 0.74
C THR A 118 5.62 -0.65 2.05
N THR A 119 5.09 -1.17 3.16
CA THR A 119 5.10 -0.48 4.45
C THR A 119 6.49 -0.55 5.09
N VAL A 120 6.98 0.59 5.55
CA VAL A 120 8.17 0.71 6.39
C VAL A 120 7.73 1.33 7.70
N THR A 121 8.05 0.68 8.82
CA THR A 121 7.69 1.14 10.16
C THR A 121 8.95 1.27 10.99
N ALA A 122 8.88 2.07 12.04
CA ALA A 122 9.93 2.16 13.04
C ALA A 122 9.30 2.39 14.41
N ASP A 123 9.93 1.82 15.43
CA ASP A 123 9.55 1.93 16.83
C ASP A 123 10.77 2.40 17.63
N ASP A 124 10.52 3.08 18.74
CA ASP A 124 11.57 3.61 19.59
C ASP A 124 11.18 3.50 21.08
N ASN A 125 12.14 3.62 22.00
CA ASN A 125 11.87 3.66 23.44
C ASN A 125 11.14 4.95 23.85
N CYS A 126 11.57 6.10 23.32
CA CYS A 126 11.26 7.43 23.83
C CYS A 126 10.58 8.35 22.81
N THR A 127 10.70 8.03 21.52
CA THR A 127 10.10 8.79 20.44
C THR A 127 8.81 8.11 19.98
N PRO A 128 7.65 8.81 20.06
CA PRO A 128 6.41 8.30 19.48
C PRO A 128 6.55 8.08 17.98
N ASP A 129 5.92 7.04 17.43
CA ASP A 129 6.02 6.63 16.02
C ASP A 129 5.82 7.80 15.04
N ALA A 130 4.86 8.67 15.33
CA ALA A 130 4.53 9.84 14.49
C ALA A 130 5.66 10.88 14.38
N ASN A 131 6.63 10.82 15.30
CA ASN A 131 7.78 11.73 15.34
C ASN A 131 9.06 11.08 14.82
N ILE A 132 9.10 9.76 14.62
CA ILE A 132 10.24 9.07 14.02
C ILE A 132 10.32 9.44 12.53
N GLN A 133 11.50 9.87 12.10
CA GLN A 133 11.75 10.26 10.72
C GLN A 133 12.34 9.09 9.94
N ILE A 134 11.54 8.46 9.08
CA ILE A 134 12.00 7.42 8.15
C ILE A 134 12.47 8.07 6.86
N GLN A 135 13.66 7.72 6.40
CA GLN A 135 14.29 8.29 5.20
C GLN A 135 14.80 7.16 4.30
N MET A 136 14.48 7.22 3.00
CA MET A 136 15.17 6.41 2.00
C MET A 136 16.52 7.08 1.71
N VAL A 137 17.60 6.36 1.98
CA VAL A 137 18.97 6.87 1.82
C VAL A 137 19.63 6.40 0.53
N ASP A 138 19.17 5.27 -0.02
CA ASP A 138 19.65 4.76 -1.29
C ASP A 138 18.58 3.90 -2.01
N ASN A 139 18.76 3.70 -3.31
CA ASN A 139 18.08 2.66 -4.07
C ASN A 139 18.95 2.22 -5.26
N PHE A 140 18.89 0.93 -5.56
CA PHE A 140 19.68 0.35 -6.64
C PHE A 140 19.00 -0.89 -7.24
N TRP A 141 19.25 -1.12 -8.53
CA TRP A 141 18.72 -2.25 -9.26
C TRP A 141 19.66 -3.45 -9.15
N ILE A 142 19.09 -4.61 -8.85
CA ILE A 142 19.79 -5.91 -8.93
C ILE A 142 19.51 -6.58 -10.26
N ASP A 143 18.31 -6.37 -10.80
CA ASP A 143 17.90 -6.84 -12.11
C ASP A 143 17.09 -5.74 -12.80
N THR A 144 17.38 -5.49 -14.07
CA THR A 144 16.73 -4.47 -14.91
C THR A 144 16.12 -5.05 -16.18
N ASP A 145 16.26 -6.36 -16.42
CA ASP A 145 15.74 -7.00 -17.63
C ASP A 145 14.63 -8.00 -17.31
N PRO A 146 13.35 -7.61 -17.45
CA PRO A 146 12.23 -8.51 -17.18
C PRO A 146 12.11 -9.65 -18.22
N CYS A 147 12.97 -9.67 -19.25
CA CYS A 147 13.02 -10.75 -20.25
C CYS A 147 13.99 -11.87 -19.88
N GLU A 148 14.86 -11.68 -18.87
CA GLU A 148 15.80 -12.69 -18.42
C GLU A 148 15.27 -13.43 -17.19
N GLY A 149 15.23 -14.76 -17.26
CA GLY A 149 14.94 -15.61 -16.10
C GLY A 149 13.51 -15.55 -15.58
N ASP A 150 13.27 -14.69 -14.57
CA ASP A 150 12.15 -14.76 -13.63
C ASP A 150 10.94 -13.87 -14.03
N ASN A 151 10.89 -13.37 -15.27
CA ASN A 151 9.84 -12.45 -15.75
C ASN A 151 9.66 -11.22 -14.82
N ALA A 152 10.73 -10.71 -14.22
CA ALA A 152 10.64 -9.62 -13.28
C ALA A 152 11.91 -8.77 -13.27
N VAL A 153 11.80 -7.54 -12.75
CA VAL A 153 12.95 -6.72 -12.37
C VAL A 153 12.96 -6.50 -10.86
N VAL A 154 14.14 -6.28 -10.30
CA VAL A 154 14.32 -6.20 -8.84
C VAL A 154 15.03 -4.91 -8.46
N LEU A 155 14.32 -4.10 -7.68
CA LEU A 155 14.80 -2.86 -7.07
C LEU A 155 14.98 -3.08 -5.56
N ILE A 156 16.14 -2.71 -5.02
CA ILE A 156 16.37 -2.64 -3.58
C ILE A 156 16.36 -1.18 -3.14
N ARG A 157 15.70 -0.91 -2.02
CA ARG A 157 15.66 0.40 -1.36
C ARG A 157 16.23 0.28 0.04
N GLU A 158 17.07 1.23 0.42
CA GLU A 158 17.69 1.30 1.74
C GLU A 158 17.09 2.44 2.55
N PHE A 159 16.75 2.15 3.80
CA PHE A 159 16.14 3.10 4.72
C PHE A 159 16.85 3.16 6.06
N VAL A 160 16.72 4.32 6.69
CA VAL A 160 17.09 4.55 8.08
C VAL A 160 15.96 5.30 8.78
N ALA A 161 15.84 5.10 10.09
CA ALA A 161 14.96 5.86 10.97
C ALA A 161 15.81 6.74 11.88
N VAL A 162 15.34 7.96 12.15
CA VAL A 162 15.95 8.90 13.10
C VAL A 162 14.89 9.31 14.12
N ASP A 163 15.21 9.16 15.39
CA ASP A 163 14.32 9.48 16.51
C ASP A 163 14.32 11.00 16.84
N ALA A 164 13.59 11.43 17.87
CA ALA A 164 13.54 12.83 18.28
C ALA A 164 14.82 13.32 18.98
N SER A 165 15.61 12.39 19.50
CA SER A 165 16.90 12.61 20.19
C SER A 165 18.07 12.72 19.20
N GLY A 166 17.85 12.35 17.94
CA GLY A 166 18.84 12.32 16.87
C GLY A 166 19.60 11.01 16.74
N ASN A 167 19.19 9.93 17.42
CA ASN A 167 19.79 8.62 17.23
C ASN A 167 19.25 8.00 15.93
N GLN A 168 20.13 7.27 15.23
CA GLN A 168 19.85 6.71 13.92
C GLN A 168 19.86 5.18 13.98
N SER A 169 18.85 4.55 13.39
CA SER A 169 18.75 3.09 13.27
C SER A 169 19.86 2.49 12.41
N ALA A 170 20.02 1.16 12.50
CA ALA A 170 20.67 0.41 11.44
C ALA A 170 19.87 0.53 10.12
N SER A 171 20.55 0.30 8.99
CA SER A 171 19.89 0.27 7.69
C SER A 171 18.92 -0.90 7.56
N CYS A 172 17.81 -0.65 6.89
CA CYS A 172 16.82 -1.64 6.55
C CYS A 172 16.61 -1.67 5.03
N PHE A 173 16.51 -2.88 4.47
CA PHE A 173 16.43 -3.09 3.03
C PHE A 173 15.05 -3.62 2.65
N GLN A 174 14.42 -2.95 1.69
CA GLN A 174 13.18 -3.38 1.04
C GLN A 174 13.49 -3.85 -0.37
N THR A 175 13.07 -5.06 -0.69
CA THR A 175 13.09 -5.58 -2.06
C THR A 175 11.73 -5.36 -2.70
N ILE A 176 11.73 -4.71 -3.87
CA ILE A 176 10.56 -4.53 -4.74
C ILE A 176 10.79 -5.39 -5.98
N THR A 177 9.96 -6.42 -6.15
CA THR A 177 9.91 -7.24 -7.36
C THR A 177 8.80 -6.72 -8.25
N ILE A 178 9.14 -6.31 -9.47
CA ILE A 178 8.19 -5.83 -10.46
C ILE A 178 7.98 -6.93 -11.49
N GLU A 179 6.81 -7.56 -11.46
CA GLU A 179 6.49 -8.73 -12.27
C GLU A 179 5.86 -8.33 -13.60
N ARG A 180 6.36 -8.97 -14.65
CA ARG A 180 5.77 -8.98 -15.98
C ARG A 180 4.64 -10.02 -16.03
N PRO A 181 3.54 -9.76 -16.76
CA PRO A 181 2.47 -10.72 -16.98
C PRO A 181 2.95 -12.06 -17.52
N ASP A 182 2.48 -13.15 -16.89
CA ASP A 182 2.73 -14.53 -17.28
C ASP A 182 2.01 -14.89 -18.58
N PHE A 183 0.82 -14.31 -18.77
CA PHE A 183 0.00 -14.47 -19.97
C PHE A 183 -0.85 -13.23 -20.24
N ILE A 184 -1.36 -13.15 -21.47
CA ILE A 184 -2.18 -12.06 -21.98
C ILE A 184 -3.62 -12.56 -22.13
N ASP A 185 -4.57 -11.71 -21.72
CA ASP A 185 -6.01 -11.88 -21.87
C ASP A 185 -6.53 -10.83 -22.86
N MET A 186 -7.25 -11.24 -23.91
CA MET A 186 -7.82 -10.28 -24.88
C MET A 186 -9.22 -9.86 -24.46
N PRO A 187 -9.70 -8.70 -24.96
CA PRO A 187 -11.06 -8.27 -24.68
C PRO A 187 -12.12 -9.22 -25.23
N ASN A 188 -13.06 -9.59 -24.36
CA ASN A 188 -14.24 -10.37 -24.70
C ASN A 188 -15.14 -9.67 -25.74
N ASP A 189 -15.93 -10.47 -26.46
CA ASP A 189 -17.05 -10.00 -27.28
C ASP A 189 -18.03 -9.12 -26.47
N VAL A 190 -18.51 -8.03 -27.08
CA VAL A 190 -19.48 -7.12 -26.44
C VAL A 190 -20.70 -6.87 -27.32
N THR A 191 -21.85 -6.71 -26.67
CA THR A 191 -23.10 -6.30 -27.31
C THR A 191 -23.59 -5.01 -26.65
N ILE A 192 -23.77 -3.97 -27.47
CA ILE A 192 -24.14 -2.63 -27.07
C ILE A 192 -25.50 -2.30 -27.70
N ASP A 193 -26.44 -1.79 -26.91
CA ASP A 193 -27.71 -1.35 -27.46
C ASP A 193 -27.54 -0.10 -28.32
N CYS A 194 -28.34 0.03 -29.39
CA CYS A 194 -28.30 1.22 -30.25
C CYS A 194 -28.51 2.53 -29.47
N SER A 195 -29.36 2.52 -28.43
CA SER A 195 -29.61 3.71 -27.62
C SER A 195 -28.39 4.12 -26.79
N ASP A 196 -27.66 3.15 -26.21
CA ASP A 196 -26.43 3.39 -25.45
C ASP A 196 -25.30 3.88 -26.36
N TYR A 197 -25.13 3.26 -27.54
CA TYR A 197 -24.15 3.72 -28.52
C TYR A 197 -24.42 5.14 -28.99
N ASN A 198 -25.68 5.49 -29.25
CA ASN A 198 -26.04 6.84 -29.65
C ASN A 198 -25.78 7.88 -28.55
N ALA A 199 -25.88 7.48 -27.28
CA ALA A 199 -25.55 8.34 -26.14
C ALA A 199 -24.04 8.44 -25.91
N ASN A 200 -23.29 7.36 -26.12
CA ASN A 200 -21.84 7.30 -26.00
C ASN A 200 -21.21 6.41 -27.08
N PRO A 201 -20.79 7.00 -28.22
CA PRO A 201 -20.13 6.24 -29.27
C PRO A 201 -18.81 5.61 -28.83
N GLY A 202 -18.16 6.14 -27.79
CA GLY A 202 -16.88 5.63 -27.28
C GLY A 202 -16.97 4.24 -26.64
N LEU A 203 -18.18 3.69 -26.46
CA LEU A 203 -18.37 2.32 -25.99
C LEU A 203 -17.78 1.26 -26.94
N VAL A 204 -17.54 1.59 -28.21
CA VAL A 204 -16.87 0.69 -29.15
C VAL A 204 -15.36 0.86 -29.19
N ASP A 205 -14.81 1.91 -28.56
CA ASP A 205 -13.40 2.24 -28.67
C ASP A 205 -12.52 1.18 -28.00
N ALA A 206 -11.33 1.00 -28.56
CA ALA A 206 -10.25 0.19 -27.98
C ALA A 206 -9.66 0.92 -26.76
N SER A 207 -10.41 0.94 -25.66
CA SER A 207 -10.02 1.60 -24.42
C SER A 207 -10.58 0.83 -23.20
N PRO A 208 -9.97 0.98 -22.01
CA PRO A 208 -10.49 0.35 -20.79
C PRO A 208 -11.94 0.73 -20.45
N ALA A 209 -12.41 1.90 -20.87
CA ALA A 209 -13.79 2.36 -20.64
C ALA A 209 -14.76 2.03 -21.80
N GLY A 210 -14.24 1.55 -22.93
CA GLY A 210 -15.01 1.18 -24.12
C GLY A 210 -15.17 -0.33 -24.22
N ALA A 211 -14.80 -0.89 -25.36
CA ALA A 211 -14.85 -2.33 -25.61
C ALA A 211 -13.65 -3.09 -25.00
N GLY A 212 -12.76 -2.42 -24.26
CA GLY A 212 -11.60 -3.04 -23.63
C GLY A 212 -10.32 -2.97 -24.45
N VAL A 213 -9.23 -3.40 -23.82
CA VAL A 213 -7.87 -3.54 -24.38
C VAL A 213 -7.25 -4.84 -23.86
N PRO A 214 -6.25 -5.42 -24.56
CA PRO A 214 -5.50 -6.56 -24.03
C PRO A 214 -4.92 -6.26 -22.66
N MET A 215 -5.08 -7.20 -21.73
CA MET A 215 -4.60 -7.10 -20.36
C MET A 215 -3.67 -8.27 -20.06
N GLY A 216 -2.79 -8.08 -19.08
CA GLY A 216 -1.93 -9.13 -18.55
C GLY A 216 -2.53 -9.75 -17.30
N TRP A 217 -2.00 -10.91 -16.92
CA TRP A 217 -2.24 -11.49 -15.61
C TRP A 217 -0.94 -12.02 -15.02
N THR A 218 -0.78 -11.88 -13.71
CA THR A 218 0.36 -12.45 -12.95
C THR A 218 -0.18 -13.34 -11.86
N ALA A 219 0.60 -14.32 -11.40
CA ALA A 219 0.23 -15.12 -10.24
C ALA A 219 0.06 -14.29 -8.95
N SER A 220 0.77 -13.16 -8.83
CA SER A 220 0.73 -12.27 -7.65
C SER A 220 -0.37 -11.21 -7.70
N SER A 221 -0.89 -10.86 -8.88
CA SER A 221 -1.94 -9.86 -9.03
C SER A 221 -3.32 -10.42 -8.71
N ASN A 222 -4.07 -9.72 -7.86
CA ASN A 222 -5.49 -10.01 -7.57
C ASN A 222 -6.45 -9.54 -8.69
N GLY A 223 -5.95 -9.40 -9.91
CA GLY A 223 -6.70 -8.79 -11.00
C GLY A 223 -5.86 -8.59 -12.27
N PRO A 224 -6.51 -8.07 -13.32
CA PRO A 224 -5.86 -7.86 -14.60
C PRO A 224 -4.90 -6.68 -14.53
N VAL A 225 -3.76 -6.82 -15.19
CA VAL A 225 -2.62 -5.90 -15.21
C VAL A 225 -2.63 -5.14 -16.53
N SER A 226 -2.40 -3.83 -16.49
CA SER A 226 -2.24 -3.08 -17.74
C SER A 226 -0.93 -3.46 -18.43
N LEU A 227 -0.91 -3.52 -19.75
CA LEU A 227 0.33 -3.76 -20.51
C LEU A 227 1.14 -2.47 -20.74
N ASP A 228 0.62 -1.33 -20.32
CA ASP A 228 1.20 0.00 -20.54
C ASP A 228 2.27 0.37 -19.46
N GLY A 229 3.22 -0.53 -19.23
CA GLY A 229 4.30 -0.36 -18.25
C GLY A 229 5.68 -0.60 -18.84
N GLN A 230 6.68 0.15 -18.35
CA GLN A 230 8.07 0.07 -18.84
C GLN A 230 8.61 -1.38 -18.80
N TYR A 231 8.28 -2.11 -17.74
CA TYR A 231 8.77 -3.47 -17.52
C TYR A 231 7.78 -4.56 -17.99
N CYS A 232 6.66 -4.18 -18.61
CA CYS A 232 5.70 -5.16 -19.14
C CYS A 232 6.23 -5.85 -20.39
N MET A 233 7.05 -5.16 -21.19
CA MET A 233 7.64 -5.70 -22.43
C MET A 233 6.61 -6.30 -23.39
N TYR A 234 5.43 -5.70 -23.44
CA TYR A 234 4.40 -5.98 -24.44
C TYR A 234 4.05 -4.70 -25.18
N ASN A 235 3.68 -4.83 -26.45
CA ASN A 235 3.03 -3.76 -27.19
C ASN A 235 1.86 -4.36 -27.96
N TYR A 236 0.78 -3.60 -28.08
CA TYR A 236 -0.40 -4.09 -28.78
C TYR A 236 -0.97 -3.04 -29.73
N SER A 237 -1.66 -3.53 -30.75
CA SER A 237 -2.38 -2.74 -31.73
C SER A 237 -3.65 -3.48 -32.15
N HIS A 238 -4.53 -2.79 -32.88
CA HIS A 238 -5.75 -3.40 -33.40
C HIS A 238 -6.05 -2.91 -34.82
N SER A 239 -6.86 -3.69 -35.53
CA SER A 239 -7.48 -3.31 -36.80
C SER A 239 -8.96 -3.64 -36.75
N ASP A 240 -9.78 -2.66 -37.15
CA ASP A 240 -11.24 -2.77 -37.13
C ASP A 240 -11.81 -2.93 -38.54
N GLU A 241 -12.67 -3.93 -38.71
CA GLU A 241 -13.53 -4.06 -39.89
C GLU A 241 -15.00 -3.88 -39.47
N GLN A 242 -15.60 -2.76 -39.90
CA GLN A 242 -17.01 -2.49 -39.65
C GLN A 242 -17.88 -3.09 -40.77
N LEU A 243 -18.83 -3.93 -40.36
CA LEU A 243 -19.81 -4.56 -41.23
C LEU A 243 -21.19 -3.97 -40.96
N ALA A 244 -21.77 -3.37 -41.99
CA ALA A 244 -23.13 -2.83 -41.92
C ALA A 244 -24.15 -3.97 -41.70
N SER A 245 -25.15 -3.69 -40.86
CA SER A 245 -26.32 -4.55 -40.67
C SER A 245 -27.59 -3.82 -41.15
N CYS A 246 -28.76 -4.21 -40.68
CA CYS A 246 -30.01 -3.50 -40.96
C CYS A 246 -30.14 -2.21 -40.13
N GLY A 247 -30.65 -1.14 -40.76
CA GLY A 247 -30.91 0.13 -40.08
C GLY A 247 -29.64 0.80 -39.56
N THR A 248 -29.65 1.19 -38.28
CA THR A 248 -28.51 1.82 -37.57
C THR A 248 -27.62 0.80 -36.87
N SER A 249 -27.90 -0.50 -37.01
CA SER A 249 -27.09 -1.56 -36.40
C SER A 249 -25.87 -1.88 -37.25
N PHE A 250 -24.77 -2.27 -36.60
CA PHE A 250 -23.55 -2.71 -37.26
C PHE A 250 -22.76 -3.65 -36.34
N LYS A 251 -21.77 -4.33 -36.92
CA LYS A 251 -20.79 -5.12 -36.18
C LYS A 251 -19.39 -4.57 -36.48
N ILE A 252 -18.51 -4.62 -35.50
CA ILE A 252 -17.07 -4.41 -35.70
C ILE A 252 -16.40 -5.75 -35.41
N VAL A 253 -15.62 -6.23 -36.36
CA VAL A 253 -14.67 -7.33 -36.17
C VAL A 253 -13.32 -6.68 -35.90
N ARG A 254 -12.89 -6.70 -34.65
CA ARG A 254 -11.62 -6.12 -34.21
C ARG A 254 -10.59 -7.24 -34.08
N THR A 255 -9.48 -7.14 -34.81
CA THR A 255 -8.36 -8.06 -34.68
C THR A 255 -7.26 -7.41 -33.85
N TRP A 256 -6.91 -8.02 -32.73
CA TRP A 256 -5.80 -7.60 -31.88
C TRP A 256 -4.48 -8.21 -32.35
N THR A 257 -3.39 -7.46 -32.19
CA THR A 257 -2.03 -7.91 -32.43
C THR A 257 -1.19 -7.50 -31.24
N VAL A 258 -0.71 -8.46 -30.46
CA VAL A 258 0.14 -8.23 -29.29
C VAL A 258 1.53 -8.79 -29.58
N LEU A 259 2.56 -7.95 -29.51
CA LEU A 259 3.97 -8.33 -29.62
C LEU A 259 4.56 -8.46 -28.22
N ASP A 260 5.13 -9.62 -27.95
CA ASP A 260 6.05 -9.84 -26.84
C ASP A 260 7.46 -9.38 -27.25
N TRP A 261 7.99 -8.35 -26.59
CA TRP A 261 9.32 -7.80 -26.89
C TRP A 261 10.46 -8.68 -26.37
N CYS A 262 10.20 -9.54 -25.39
CA CYS A 262 11.17 -10.49 -24.85
C CYS A 262 11.39 -11.66 -25.80
N THR A 263 10.30 -12.24 -26.33
CA THR A 263 10.38 -13.42 -27.21
C THR A 263 10.40 -13.06 -28.70
N GLY A 264 9.98 -11.84 -29.05
CA GLY A 264 9.78 -11.42 -30.44
C GLY A 264 8.58 -12.09 -31.12
N GLN A 265 7.73 -12.77 -30.35
CA GLN A 265 6.57 -13.48 -30.87
C GLN A 265 5.33 -12.60 -30.85
N VAL A 266 4.50 -12.75 -31.88
CA VAL A 266 3.18 -12.15 -31.91
C VAL A 266 2.19 -13.14 -31.30
N VAL A 267 1.51 -12.71 -30.25
CA VAL A 267 0.42 -13.46 -29.60
C VAL A 267 -0.84 -13.28 -30.45
N THR A 268 -1.27 -14.36 -31.10
CA THR A 268 -2.46 -14.40 -31.97
C THR A 268 -3.58 -15.29 -31.43
N PHE A 269 -3.31 -16.00 -30.35
CA PHE A 269 -4.25 -16.83 -29.59
C PHE A 269 -3.81 -16.78 -28.14
N PHE A 270 -4.76 -16.88 -27.22
CA PHE A 270 -4.47 -16.81 -25.80
C PHE A 270 -5.26 -17.85 -25.03
N PHE A 271 -4.78 -18.17 -23.83
CA PHE A 271 -5.44 -19.10 -22.92
C PHE A 271 -6.18 -18.26 -21.89
N ASP A 272 -7.51 -18.37 -21.86
CA ASP A 272 -8.30 -17.79 -20.80
C ASP A 272 -8.15 -18.69 -19.54
N PRO A 273 -7.51 -18.21 -18.47
CA PRO A 273 -7.32 -19.02 -17.26
C PRO A 273 -8.62 -19.27 -16.48
N ILE A 274 -9.68 -18.48 -16.74
CA ILE A 274 -10.97 -18.55 -16.07
C ILE A 274 -11.83 -19.66 -16.71
N THR A 275 -11.90 -19.69 -18.04
CA THR A 275 -12.68 -20.71 -18.77
C THR A 275 -11.86 -21.94 -19.14
N GLY A 276 -10.54 -21.82 -19.24
CA GLY A 276 -9.63 -22.86 -19.71
C GLY A 276 -9.65 -23.07 -21.22
N GLU A 277 -10.24 -22.13 -21.97
CA GLU A 277 -10.36 -22.20 -23.42
C GLU A 277 -9.23 -21.45 -24.13
N ILE A 278 -8.96 -21.83 -25.37
CA ILE A 278 -8.07 -21.08 -26.25
C ILE A 278 -8.95 -20.16 -27.09
N GLU A 279 -8.77 -18.87 -26.90
CA GLU A 279 -9.47 -17.84 -27.64
C GLU A 279 -8.58 -17.26 -28.75
N ASP A 280 -9.22 -16.82 -29.83
CA ASP A 280 -8.53 -16.12 -30.92
C ASP A 280 -8.35 -14.64 -30.57
N ALA A 281 -7.45 -13.94 -31.27
CA ALA A 281 -7.26 -12.50 -31.06
C ALA A 281 -8.36 -11.64 -31.73
N VAL A 282 -9.57 -12.18 -31.97
CA VAL A 282 -10.66 -11.48 -32.64
C VAL A 282 -11.78 -11.17 -31.66
N GLN A 283 -12.07 -9.88 -31.52
CA GLN A 283 -13.20 -9.38 -30.74
C GLN A 283 -14.35 -8.97 -31.66
N ILE A 284 -15.56 -9.43 -31.39
CA ILE A 284 -16.78 -9.04 -32.09
C ILE A 284 -17.59 -8.07 -31.22
N ILE A 285 -17.70 -6.83 -31.68
CA ILE A 285 -18.49 -5.77 -31.07
C ILE A 285 -19.79 -5.63 -31.87
N LYS A 286 -20.94 -5.78 -31.21
CA LYS A 286 -22.26 -5.73 -31.85
C LYS A 286 -23.01 -4.50 -31.36
N VAL A 287 -23.37 -3.59 -32.25
CA VAL A 287 -24.31 -2.50 -31.95
C VAL A 287 -25.65 -2.86 -32.58
N ILE A 288 -26.60 -3.28 -31.74
CA ILE A 288 -27.89 -3.82 -32.19
C ILE A 288 -29.04 -3.24 -31.37
N ASP A 289 -30.25 -3.28 -31.92
CA ASP A 289 -31.46 -2.99 -31.14
C ASP A 289 -31.84 -4.22 -30.33
N THR A 290 -31.75 -4.12 -29.01
CA THR A 290 -32.16 -5.19 -28.08
C THR A 290 -33.56 -4.97 -27.54
N THR A 291 -34.19 -3.83 -27.83
CA THR A 291 -35.50 -3.47 -27.32
C THR A 291 -36.61 -4.07 -28.20
N ALA A 292 -37.37 -5.00 -27.64
CA ALA A 292 -38.51 -5.58 -28.34
C ALA A 292 -39.60 -4.51 -28.63
N PRO A 293 -40.25 -4.54 -29.81
CA PRO A 293 -41.36 -3.64 -30.07
C PRO A 293 -42.53 -3.98 -29.13
N SER A 294 -43.11 -2.95 -28.50
CA SER A 294 -44.34 -3.12 -27.74
C SER A 294 -45.55 -2.80 -28.62
N ILE A 295 -46.50 -3.73 -28.69
CA ILE A 295 -47.81 -3.49 -29.32
C ILE A 295 -48.78 -3.14 -28.19
N SER A 296 -49.09 -1.86 -28.06
CA SER A 296 -50.19 -1.40 -27.21
C SER A 296 -51.43 -1.20 -28.08
N MET A 297 -52.47 -1.99 -27.84
CA MET A 297 -53.79 -1.78 -28.43
C MET A 297 -54.71 -1.32 -27.29
N GLY A 298 -55.34 -0.15 -27.46
CA GLY A 298 -56.40 0.28 -26.55
C GLY A 298 -57.61 -0.65 -26.67
N ASP A 299 -58.39 -0.79 -25.60
CA ASP A 299 -59.59 -1.61 -25.61
C ASP A 299 -60.51 -1.21 -26.77
N PHE A 300 -60.71 -2.15 -27.71
CA PHE A 300 -61.68 -1.98 -28.77
C PHE A 300 -63.04 -2.49 -28.29
N THR A 301 -63.93 -1.58 -27.93
CA THR A 301 -65.31 -1.94 -27.59
C THR A 301 -66.12 -2.10 -28.87
N VAL A 302 -66.45 -3.35 -29.23
CA VAL A 302 -67.49 -3.63 -30.22
C VAL A 302 -68.85 -3.42 -29.58
N ASN A 303 -69.71 -2.67 -30.27
CA ASN A 303 -71.11 -2.55 -29.89
C ASN A 303 -71.88 -3.69 -30.59
N ALA A 304 -72.81 -4.34 -29.89
CA ALA A 304 -73.65 -5.42 -30.46
C ALA A 304 -74.90 -4.88 -31.19
N ASN A 305 -74.94 -3.56 -31.42
CA ASN A 305 -76.08 -2.81 -31.93
C ASN A 305 -75.96 -2.44 -33.41
N ILE A 306 -74.90 -2.90 -34.09
CA ILE A 306 -74.85 -2.98 -35.55
C ILE A 306 -75.07 -4.44 -35.94
N PRO A 307 -76.24 -4.82 -36.48
CA PRO A 307 -76.47 -6.14 -37.03
C PRO A 307 -75.41 -6.44 -38.09
N GLY A 308 -74.76 -7.61 -38.01
CA GLY A 308 -73.81 -8.04 -39.04
C GLY A 308 -74.50 -8.05 -40.40
N VAL A 309 -74.06 -7.17 -41.31
CA VAL A 309 -74.58 -7.12 -42.68
C VAL A 309 -73.78 -8.12 -43.50
N HIS A 310 -74.08 -9.42 -43.35
CA HIS A 310 -73.59 -10.45 -44.26
C HIS A 310 -74.74 -11.37 -44.70
N PRO A 311 -74.94 -11.62 -46.01
CA PRO A 311 -76.16 -12.24 -46.53
C PRO A 311 -76.17 -13.79 -46.48
N GLN A 312 -75.44 -14.43 -45.57
CA GLN A 312 -75.41 -15.89 -45.50
C GLN A 312 -75.41 -16.36 -44.04
N PRO A 313 -76.47 -17.03 -43.55
CA PRO A 313 -76.39 -17.80 -42.30
C PRO A 313 -75.45 -18.99 -42.51
N CYS A 314 -74.52 -19.20 -41.57
CA CYS A 314 -73.66 -20.37 -41.55
C CYS A 314 -74.53 -21.65 -41.64
N LYS A 315 -74.26 -22.48 -42.66
CA LYS A 315 -74.62 -23.89 -42.66
C LYS A 315 -73.55 -24.70 -41.94
#